data_AF-A0A5P8M5C9-F1
#
_entry.id   AF-A0A5P8M5C9-F1
#
_cell.length_a   1.000
_cell.length_b   1.000
_cell.length_c   1.000
_cell.angle_alpha   90.00
_cell.angle_beta   90.00
_cell.angle_gamma   90.00
#
_symmetry.space_group_name_H-M   'P 1'
#
loop_
_entity.id
_entity.type
_entity.pdbx_description
1 polymer ?
#
loop_
_entity_poly.entity_id
_entity_poly.type
_entity_poly.pdbx_seq_one_letter_code
_entity_poly.pdbx_strand_id
1 'polypeptide(L)' 'MSDGNKTSGMGLIEVITVVLVILKLFGLIKWGWLLVLAPWLISWAFFFLALAIASMYDAIKLR' A
#
# COMPACT_ATOMS: atom_id res chain seq x y z
N MET A 1 -7.97 -17.12 -29.21
CA MET A 1 -7.38 -15.89 -29.79
C MET A 1 -7.20 -14.90 -28.64
N SER A 2 -5.95 -14.51 -28.39
CA SER A 2 -5.43 -13.64 -27.33
C SER A 2 -5.66 -14.06 -25.87
N ASP A 3 -4.90 -15.05 -25.42
CA ASP A 3 -4.52 -15.18 -24.00
C ASP A 3 -3.62 -13.99 -23.63
N GLY A 4 -4.27 -12.92 -23.20
CA GLY A 4 -3.61 -11.75 -22.64
C GLY A 4 -2.75 -12.17 -21.45
N ASN A 5 -1.44 -12.10 -21.64
CA ASN A 5 -0.37 -12.30 -20.68
C ASN A 5 -0.74 -11.75 -19.28
N LYS A 6 -1.19 -12.64 -18.39
CA LYS A 6 -1.27 -12.40 -16.95
C LYS A 6 0.16 -12.39 -16.41
N THR A 7 0.88 -11.31 -16.66
CA THR A 7 2.16 -11.05 -16.01
C THR A 7 1.85 -10.78 -14.55
N SER A 8 1.85 -11.85 -13.75
CA SER A 8 1.91 -11.81 -12.29
C SER A 8 3.26 -11.26 -11.80
N GLY A 9 3.74 -10.19 -12.44
CA GLY A 9 4.95 -9.48 -12.06
C GLY A 9 4.65 -8.68 -10.81
N MET A 10 5.50 -8.86 -9.79
CA MET A 10 5.49 -8.02 -8.59
C MET A 10 5.45 -6.56 -9.04
N GLY A 11 4.35 -5.87 -8.71
CA GLY A 11 4.07 -4.54 -9.26
C GLY A 11 5.24 -3.61 -8.99
N LEU A 12 5.59 -2.73 -9.93
CA LEU A 12 6.73 -1.83 -9.79
C LEU A 12 6.71 -1.03 -8.47
N ILE A 13 5.52 -0.78 -7.94
CA ILE A 13 5.26 -0.14 -6.65
C ILE A 13 5.84 -0.96 -5.48
N GLU A 14 5.69 -2.28 -5.50
CA GLU A 14 6.27 -3.20 -4.50
C GLU A 14 7.79 -3.11 -4.53
N VAL A 15 8.38 -3.19 -5.73
CA VAL A 15 9.84 -3.13 -5.92
C VAL A 15 10.41 -1.80 -5.42
N ILE A 16 9.78 -0.68 -5.77
CA ILE A 16 10.19 0.65 -5.31
C ILE A 16 10.10 0.75 -3.77
N THR A 17 9.05 0.18 -3.18
CA THR A 17 8.87 0.15 -1.72
C THR A 17 9.99 -0.64 -1.04
N VAL A 18 10.29 -1.84 -1.54
CA VAL A 18 11.36 -2.69 -1.00
C VAL A 18 12.72 -2.02 -1.15
N VAL A 19 13.02 -1.43 -2.32
CA VAL A 19 14.27 -0.69 -2.55
C VAL A 19 14.41 0.50 -1.61
N LEU A 20 13.35 1.29 -1.37
CA LEU A 20 13.37 2.41 -0.43
C LEU A 20 13.62 1.94 1.02
N VAL A 21 13.02 0.82 1.42
CA VAL A 21 13.22 0.21 2.75
C VAL A 21 14.67 -0.24 2.92
N ILE A 22 15.22 -0.96 1.93
CA ILE A 22 16.61 -1.44 1.95
C ILE A 22 17.56 -0.23 1.99
N LEU A 23 17.38 0.76 1.12
CA LEU A 23 18.25 1.94 1.06
C LEU A 23 18.24 2.73 2.38
N LYS A 24 17.11 2.74 3.11
CA LYS A 24 17.02 3.30 4.46
C LYS A 24 17.76 2.47 5.51
N LEU A 25 17.63 1.14 5.48
CA LEU A 25 18.32 0.24 6.41
C LEU A 25 19.84 0.33 6.28
N PHE A 26 20.35 0.54 5.06
CA PHE A 26 21.76 0.77 4.81
C PHE A 26 22.22 2.21 5.12
N GLY A 27 21.33 3.08 5.61
CA GLY A 27 21.69 4.42 6.06
C GLY A 27 22.06 5.40 4.94
N LEU A 28 21.82 5.06 3.67
CA LEU A 28 22.10 5.96 2.54
C LEU A 28 21.19 7.20 2.51
N ILE A 29 20.08 7.20 3.27
CA ILE A 29 19.10 8.31 3.29
C ILE A 29 18.82 8.80 4.72
N LYS A 30 19.02 10.11 4.94
CA LYS A 30 18.69 10.83 6.18
C LYS A 30 17.20 11.08 6.43
N TRP A 31 16.33 10.69 5.52
CA TRP A 31 14.89 10.95 5.58
C TRP A 31 14.22 10.35 6.82
N GLY A 32 13.11 10.92 7.30
CA GLY A 32 12.33 10.32 8.37
C GLY A 32 11.75 8.97 7.96
N TRP A 33 11.60 8.04 8.91
CA TRP A 33 10.97 6.74 8.67
C TRP A 33 9.55 6.86 8.07
N LEU A 34 8.84 7.95 8.36
CA LEU A 34 7.53 8.27 7.79
C LEU A 34 7.48 8.28 6.25
N LEU A 35 8.54 8.75 5.58
CA LEU A 35 8.57 8.79 4.10
C LEU A 35 8.90 7.42 3.50
N VAL A 36 9.67 6.60 4.21
CA VAL A 36 9.97 5.23 3.79
C VAL A 36 8.74 4.33 3.92
N LEU A 37 7.92 4.57 4.95
CA LEU A 37 6.63 3.92 5.11
C LEU A 37 5.50 4.59 4.31
N ALA A 38 5.73 5.64 3.53
CA ALA A 38 4.66 6.32 2.79
C ALA A 38 3.82 5.38 1.89
N PRO A 39 4.41 4.42 1.15
CA PRO A 39 3.65 3.42 0.39
C PRO A 39 2.84 2.47 1.27
N TRP A 40 3.30 2.22 2.50
CA TRP A 40 2.59 1.36 3.45
C TRP A 40 1.47 2.13 4.17
N LEU A 41 1.73 3.38 4.52
CA LEU A 41 0.78 4.34 5.09
C LEU A 41 -0.40 4.59 4.16
N ILE A 42 -0.16 4.77 2.85
CA ILE A 42 -1.24 4.97 1.89
C ILE A 42 -2.15 3.73 1.82
N SER A 43 -1.57 2.53 1.89
CA SER A 43 -2.29 1.27 1.87
C SER A 43 -3.12 1.08 3.15
N TRP A 44 -2.53 1.36 4.31
CA TRP A 44 -3.23 1.35 5.61
C TRP A 44 -4.34 2.38 5.68
N ALA A 45 -4.10 3.61 5.21
CA ALA A 45 -5.11 4.67 5.20
C ALA A 45 -6.31 4.28 4.32
N PHE A 46 -6.06 3.70 3.15
CA PHE A 46 -7.11 3.23 2.26
C PHE A 46 -7.92 2.08 2.88
N PHE A 47 -7.24 1.14 3.54
CA PHE A 47 -7.89 0.05 4.26
C PHE A 47 -8.78 0.57 5.39
N PHE A 48 -8.27 1.49 6.21
CA PHE A 48 -9.06 2.12 7.29
C PHE A 48 -10.27 2.88 6.75
N LEU A 49 -10.11 3.61 5.65
CA LEU A 49 -11.21 4.33 5.01
C LEU A 49 -12.30 3.37 4.50
N ALA A 50 -11.90 2.29 3.82
CA ALA A 50 -12.82 1.26 3.35
C ALA A 50 -13.56 0.59 4.53
N LEU A 51 -12.84 0.32 5.62
CA LEU A 51 -13.42 -0.27 6.83
C LEU A 51 -14.43 0.67 7.50
N ALA A 52 -14.12 1.96 7.57
CA ALA A 52 -15.00 2.98 8.14
C ALA A 52 -16.29 3.12 7.31
N ILE A 53 -16.17 3.13 5.98
CA ILE A 53 -17.31 3.18 5.07
C ILE A 53 -18.17 1.92 5.21
N ALA A 54 -17.55 0.73 5.22
CA ALA A 54 -18.25 -0.54 5.39
C ALA A 54 -18.98 -0.60 6.74
N SER A 55 -18.32 -0.16 7.83
CA SER A 55 -18.92 -0.06 9.15
C SER A 55 -20.10 0.92 9.18
N MET A 56 -20.01 2.04 8.45
CA MET A 56 -21.11 3.00 8.34
C MET A 56 -22.29 2.42 7.57
N TYR A 57 -22.05 1.71 6.46
CA TYR A 57 -23.11 1.03 5.71
C TYR A 57 -23.80 -0.06 6.54
N ASP A 58 -23.02 -0.85 7.29
CA ASP A 58 -23.54 -1.88 8.17
C ASP A 58 -24.40 -1.25 9.28
N ALA A 59 -23.90 -0.18 9.92
CA ALA A 59 -24.63 0.57 10.94
C ALA A 59 -25.94 1.20 10.44
N ILE A 60 -25.98 1.64 9.17
CA ILE A 60 -27.18 2.19 8.53
C ILE A 60 -28.17 1.08 8.16
N LYS A 61 -27.69 -0.07 7.69
CA LYS A 61 -28.55 -1.18 7.28
C LYS A 61 -29.16 -1.94 8.47
N LEU A 62 -28.54 -1.85 9.64
CA LEU A 62 -29.04 -2.44 10.89
C LEU A 62 -30.09 -1.57 11.61
N ARG A 63 -30.35 -0.35 11.15
CA ARG A 63 -31.46 0.51 11.62
C ARG A 63 -32.68 0.40 10.71
#